data_AF-A0A3A4V1J7-F1
#
_entry.id   AF-A0A3A4V1J7-F1
#
_cell.length_a   1.000
_cell.length_b   1.000
_cell.length_c   1.000
_cell.angle_alpha   90.00
_cell.angle_beta   90.00
_cell.angle_gamma   90.00
#
_symmetry.space_group_name_H-M   'P 1'
#
loop_
_entity.id
_entity.type
_entity.pdbx_description
1 polymer ?
#
loop_
_entity_poly.entity_id
_entity_poly.type
_entity_poly.pdbx_seq_one_letter_code
_entity_poly.pdbx_strand_id
1 'polypeptide(L)' 'MDAEAMKYLAKAIIVFQMMGSALGEAFLIGKAFEAMGRNPEISGSLFSKMIIGAAITESTAIYALVAFFII' A
#
# COMPACT_ATOMS: atom_id res chain seq x y z
N MET A 1 3.05 -24.76 -20.75
CA MET A 1 2.37 -24.67 -19.44
C MET A 1 0.88 -24.75 -19.69
N ASP A 2 0.14 -25.52 -18.91
CA ASP A 2 -1.32 -25.49 -18.96
C ASP A 2 -1.86 -24.18 -18.35
N ALA A 3 -3.14 -23.89 -18.59
CA ALA A 3 -3.77 -22.65 -18.15
C ALA A 3 -3.83 -22.52 -16.62
N GLU A 4 -3.89 -23.64 -15.90
CA GLU A 4 -3.97 -23.69 -14.45
C GLU A 4 -2.63 -23.28 -13.81
N ALA A 5 -1.52 -23.82 -14.31
CA ALA A 5 -0.17 -23.45 -13.90
C ALA A 5 0.11 -21.96 -14.17
N MET A 6 -0.38 -21.41 -15.29
CA MET A 6 -0.25 -19.98 -15.59
C MET A 6 -1.00 -19.09 -14.59
N LYS A 7 -2.19 -19.52 -14.14
CA LYS A 7 -2.95 -18.79 -13.11
C LYS A 7 -2.22 -18.74 -11.78
N TYR A 8 -1.64 -19.86 -11.33
CA TYR A 8 -0.84 -19.86 -10.10
C TYR A 8 0.39 -18.96 -10.18
N LEU A 9 1.07 -18.95 -11.32
CA LEU A 9 2.20 -18.03 -11.55
C LEU A 9 1.75 -16.56 -11.52
N ALA A 10 0.64 -16.22 -12.18
CA ALA A 10 0.09 -14.87 -12.16
C ALA A 10 -0.27 -14.42 -10.73
N LYS A 11 -0.91 -15.30 -9.94
CA LYS A 11 -1.21 -15.06 -8.53
C LYS A 11 0.03 -14.77 -7.70
N ALA A 12 1.12 -15.51 -7.91
CA ALA A 12 2.37 -15.28 -7.20
C ALA A 12 2.96 -13.89 -7.50
N ILE A 13 2.92 -13.47 -8.77
CA ILE A 13 3.40 -12.14 -9.20
C ILE A 13 2.54 -11.03 -8.58
N ILE A 14 1.22 -11.21 -8.52
CA ILE A 14 0.30 -10.25 -7.92
C ILE A 14 0.59 -10.06 -6.43
N VAL A 15 0.79 -11.16 -5.69
CA VAL A 15 1.16 -11.08 -4.26
C VAL A 15 2.50 -10.36 -4.08
N PHE A 16 3.47 -10.59 -4.96
CA PHE A 16 4.75 -9.87 -4.90
C PHE A 16 4.60 -8.36 -5.08
N GLN A 17 3.68 -7.91 -5.95
CA GLN A 17 3.42 -6.49 -6.16
C GLN A 17 2.95 -5.77 -4.89
N MET A 18 2.28 -6.46 -3.96
CA MET A 18 1.81 -5.88 -2.69
C MET A 18 2.94 -5.32 -1.83
N MET A 19 4.19 -5.77 -2.01
CA MET A 19 5.38 -5.20 -1.36
C MET A 19 5.55 -3.71 -1.67
N GLY A 20 5.13 -3.25 -2.85
CA GLY A 20 5.20 -1.84 -3.24
C GLY A 20 4.33 -0.95 -2.34
N SER A 21 3.12 -1.40 -2.00
CA SER A 21 2.23 -0.67 -1.08
C SER A 21 2.86 -0.58 0.30
N ALA A 22 3.33 -1.70 0.85
CA ALA A 22 3.96 -1.74 2.17
C ALA A 22 5.15 -0.79 2.30
N LEU A 23 6.03 -0.73 1.29
CA LEU A 23 7.17 0.19 1.28
C LEU A 23 6.74 1.65 1.13
N GLY A 24 5.73 1.92 0.28
CA GLY A 24 5.19 3.26 0.10
C GLY A 24 4.54 3.80 1.37
N GLU A 25 3.71 3.00 2.04
CA GLU A 25 3.06 3.36 3.30
C GLU A 25 4.07 3.55 4.42
N ALA A 26 5.04 2.65 4.58
CA ALA A 26 6.08 2.78 5.60
C ALA A 26 6.87 4.09 5.45
N PHE A 27 7.22 4.47 4.22
CA PHE A 27 7.88 5.74 3.94
C PHE A 27 6.97 6.95 4.25
N LEU A 28 5.73 6.92 3.78
CA LEU A 28 4.75 7.99 3.99
C LEU A 28 4.49 8.24 5.48
N ILE A 29 4.21 7.18 6.24
CA ILE A 29 3.90 7.25 7.67
C ILE A 29 5.14 7.68 8.45
N GLY A 30 6.32 7.12 8.12
CA GLY A 30 7.58 7.53 8.75
C GLY A 30 7.83 9.03 8.61
N LYS A 31 7.60 9.59 7.42
CA LYS A 31 7.74 11.04 7.19
C LYS A 31 6.68 11.87 7.90
N ALA A 32 5.45 11.38 7.99
CA ALA A 32 4.41 12.03 8.78
C ALA A 32 4.79 12.09 10.27
N PHE A 33 5.34 11.00 10.84
CA PHE A 33 5.80 10.96 12.22
C PHE A 33 6.98 11.90 12.48
N GLU A 34 7.99 11.93 11.60
CA GLU A 34 9.08 12.90 11.68
C GLU A 34 8.56 14.35 11.68
N ALA A 35 7.60 14.67 10.81
CA ALA A 35 7.03 16.00 10.71
C ALA A 35 6.17 16.39 11.92
N MET A 36 5.36 15.46 12.46
CA MET A 36 4.59 15.69 13.69
C MET A 36 5.51 15.89 14.91
N GLY A 37 6.61 15.13 15.00
CA GLY A 37 7.61 15.31 16.07
C GLY A 37 8.32 16.67 16.00
N ARG A 38 8.51 17.23 14.80
CA ARG A 38 9.13 18.55 14.60
C ARG A 38 8.17 19.72 14.86
N ASN A 39 6.89 19.55 14.55
CA ASN A 39 5.88 20.58 14.78
C ASN A 39 4.59 19.97 15.38
N PRO A 40 4.52 19.87 16.72
CA PRO A 40 3.38 19.28 17.41
C PRO A 40 2.05 20.00 17.13
N GLU A 41 2.07 21.31 16.89
CA GLU A 41 0.86 22.14 16.69
C GLU A 41 0.04 21.73 15.47
N ILE A 42 0.68 21.20 14.43
CA ILE A 42 0.02 20.76 13.20
C ILE A 42 -0.35 19.27 13.18
N SER A 43 -0.04 18.53 14.24
CA SER A 43 -0.14 17.05 14.26
C SER A 43 -1.54 16.54 13.96
N GLY A 44 -2.58 17.19 14.48
CA GLY A 44 -3.97 16.80 14.20
C GLY A 44 -4.31 16.88 12.72
N SER A 45 -3.96 17.99 12.05
CA SER A 45 -4.19 18.15 10.61
C SER A 45 -3.34 17.19 9.79
N LEU A 46 -2.08 16.98 10.19
CA LEU A 46 -1.15 16.12 9.49
C LEU A 46 -1.55 14.64 9.60
N PHE A 47 -2.06 14.20 10.76
CA PHE A 47 -2.57 12.85 10.95
C PHE A 47 -3.71 12.53 9.97
N SER A 48 -4.72 13.41 9.85
CA SER A 48 -5.81 13.18 8.89
C SER A 48 -5.31 13.12 7.45
N LYS A 49 -4.36 13.99 7.05
CA LYS A 49 -3.75 13.96 5.71
C LYS A 49 -2.93 12.70 5.47
N MET A 50 -2.21 12.22 6.50
CA MET A 50 -1.46 10.97 6.45
C MET A 50 -2.40 9.79 6.21
N ILE A 51 -3.54 9.69 6.92
CA ILE A 51 -4.51 8.60 6.71
C ILE A 51 -5.07 8.62 5.28
N ILE A 52 -5.39 9.80 4.73
CA ILE A 52 -5.84 9.93 3.34
C ILE A 52 -4.74 9.46 2.37
N GLY A 53 -3.49 9.87 2.59
CA GLY A 53 -2.36 9.45 1.79
C GLY A 53 -2.07 7.94 1.86
N ALA A 54 -2.17 7.35 3.05
CA ALA A 54 -2.05 5.92 3.26
C ALA A 54 -3.16 5.16 2.51
N ALA A 55 -4.42 5.57 2.66
CA ALA A 55 -5.54 4.95 1.95
C ALA A 55 -5.40 5.01 0.42
N ILE A 56 -4.88 6.11 -0.14
CA ILE A 56 -4.59 6.21 -1.57
C ILE A 56 -3.45 5.27 -1.97
N THR A 57 -2.40 5.17 -1.14
CA THR A 57 -1.28 4.25 -1.38
C THR A 57 -1.75 2.79 -1.37
N GLU A 58 -2.58 2.44 -0.38
CA GLU A 58 -3.13 1.10 -0.18
C GLU A 58 -4.06 0.65 -1.31
N SER A 59 -4.68 1.59 -2.04
CA SER A 59 -5.53 1.25 -3.18
C SER A 59 -4.84 0.35 -4.21
N THR A 60 -3.51 0.47 -4.35
CA THR A 60 -2.72 -0.37 -5.25
C THR A 60 -2.71 -1.83 -4.81
N ALA A 61 -2.56 -2.11 -3.50
CA ALA A 61 -2.65 -3.46 -2.94
C ALA A 61 -4.08 -4.01 -3.02
N ILE A 62 -5.09 -3.16 -2.84
CA ILE A 62 -6.50 -3.57 -3.00
C ILE A 62 -6.78 -4.03 -4.43
N TYR A 63 -6.33 -3.28 -5.45
CA TYR A 63 -6.50 -3.70 -6.84
C TYR A 63 -5.75 -5.00 -7.17
N ALA A 64 -4.56 -5.19 -6.61
CA ALA A 64 -3.82 -6.44 -6.71
C ALA A 64 -4.59 -7.61 -6.07
N LEU A 65 -5.13 -7.42 -4.87
CA LEU A 65 -5.94 -8.43 -4.18
C LEU A 65 -7.20 -8.80 -4.98
N VAL A 66 -7.87 -7.80 -5.56
CA VAL A 66 -9.03 -8.05 -6.43
C VAL A 66 -8.62 -8.88 -7.65
N ALA A 67 -7.51 -8.54 -8.32
CA ALA A 67 -7.00 -9.30 -9.45
C ALA A 67 -6.65 -10.74 -9.08
N PHE A 68 -6.07 -10.97 -7.88
CA PHE A 68 -5.73 -12.30 -7.38
C PHE A 68 -6.95 -13.23 -7.28
N PHE A 69 -8.10 -12.70 -6.84
CA PHE A 69 -9.33 -13.50 -6.70
C PHE A 69 -10.05 -13.76 -8.02
N ILE A 70 -9.87 -12.88 -9.01
CA ILE A 70 -10.54 -13.00 -10.32
C ILE A 70 -9.81 -13.99 -11.24
N ILE A 71 -8.48 -14.10 -11.12
CA ILE A 71 -7.64 -14.98 -11.95
C ILE A 71 -7.74 -16.45 -11.50
#